data_AF-A0A1F6ZWU6-F1
#
_entry.id   AF-A0A1F6ZWU6-F1
#
_cell.length_a   1.000
_cell.length_b   1.000
_cell.length_c   1.000
_cell.angle_alpha   90.00
_cell.angle_beta   90.00
_cell.angle_gamma   90.00
#
_symmetry.space_group_name_H-M   'P 1'
#
loop_
_entity.id
_entity.type
_entity.pdbx_description
1 polymer ?
#
loop_
_entity_poly.entity_id
_entity_poly.type
_entity_poly.pdbx_seq_one_letter_code
_entity_poly.pdbx_strand_id
1 'polypeptide(L)'
;MNNIFANQQTVNATDIRFNLGRILEDLDRQGNPVLIISRSKPKAWLYPYESINTSGDLFSKWREEVLPKYKKITAKSLINIIRKDRER
;
A
#
# COMPACT_ATOMS: atom_id res chain seq x y z
N MET A 1 -26.72 14.55 -18.45
CA MET A 1 -25.85 14.42 -19.65
C MET A 1 -24.46 14.89 -19.21
N ASN A 2 -23.38 14.13 -19.15
CA ASN A 2 -22.99 12.81 -19.64
C ASN A 2 -22.33 12.05 -18.48
N ASN A 3 -22.90 10.91 -18.04
CA ASN A 3 -22.18 9.99 -17.15
C ASN A 3 -21.23 9.17 -18.03
N ILE A 4 -20.10 9.77 -18.37
CA ILE A 4 -18.93 9.01 -18.79
C ILE A 4 -18.50 8.28 -17.53
N PHE A 5 -19.02 7.07 -17.31
CA PHE A 5 -18.44 6.15 -16.36
C PHE A 5 -17.02 5.89 -16.88
N ALA A 6 -16.06 6.67 -16.38
CA ALA A 6 -14.65 6.40 -16.56
C ALA A 6 -14.48 4.92 -16.23
N ASN A 7 -13.95 4.17 -17.20
CA ASN A 7 -13.89 2.72 -17.19
C ASN A 7 -13.29 2.26 -15.84
N GLN A 8 -14.15 1.87 -14.89
CA GLN A 8 -13.78 1.79 -13.48
C GLN A 8 -12.93 0.53 -13.28
N GLN A 9 -11.61 0.71 -13.22
CA GLN A 9 -10.68 -0.39 -13.07
C GLN A 9 -10.86 -1.03 -11.68
N THR A 10 -11.02 -2.36 -11.68
CA THR A 10 -11.17 -3.16 -10.46
C THR A 10 -10.01 -4.15 -10.36
N VAL A 11 -9.38 -4.25 -9.19
CA VAL A 11 -8.22 -5.11 -8.96
C VAL A 11 -8.45 -5.97 -7.71
N ASN A 12 -8.08 -7.25 -7.78
CA ASN A 12 -8.14 -8.13 -6.62
C ASN A 12 -6.99 -7.84 -5.66
N ALA A 13 -7.25 -7.89 -4.35
CA ALA A 13 -6.23 -7.76 -3.32
C ALA A 13 -5.06 -8.75 -3.48
N THR A 14 -5.32 -9.93 -4.07
CA THR A 14 -4.28 -10.91 -4.39
C THR A 14 -3.36 -10.43 -5.52
N ASP A 15 -3.92 -9.77 -6.54
CA ASP A 15 -3.14 -9.24 -7.66
C ASP A 15 -2.21 -8.11 -7.22
N ILE A 16 -2.61 -7.33 -6.22
CA ILE A 16 -1.77 -6.28 -5.63
C ILE A 16 -0.47 -6.89 -5.09
N ARG A 17 -0.52 -8.07 -4.46
CA ARG A 17 0.68 -8.72 -3.89
C ARG A 17 1.74 -9.03 -4.95
N PHE A 18 1.32 -9.36 -6.18
CA PHE A 18 2.23 -9.80 -7.23
C PHE A 18 2.50 -8.73 -8.29
N ASN A 19 1.60 -7.77 -8.47
CA ASN A 19 1.60 -6.82 -9.59
C ASN A 19 1.56 -5.35 -9.15
N LEU A 20 1.92 -5.04 -7.90
CA LEU A 20 1.81 -3.67 -7.34
C LEU A 20 2.43 -2.61 -8.25
N GLY A 21 3.65 -2.83 -8.75
CA GLY A 21 4.35 -1.86 -9.60
C GLY A 21 3.55 -1.48 -10.84
N ARG A 22 3.11 -2.48 -11.63
CA ARG A 22 2.28 -2.25 -12.82
C ARG A 22 0.95 -1.56 -12.48
N ILE A 23 0.32 -1.94 -11.37
CA ILE A 23 -0.96 -1.32 -10.93
C ILE A 23 -0.75 0.17 -10.63
N LEU A 24 0.37 0.54 -9.99
CA LEU A 24 0.68 1.93 -9.70
C LEU A 24 1.05 2.72 -10.97
N GLU A 25 1.80 2.13 -11.90
CA GLU A 25 2.09 2.74 -13.20
C GLU A 25 0.82 3.00 -14.01
N ASP A 26 -0.10 2.03 -14.02
CA ASP A 26 -1.40 2.18 -14.69
C ASP A 26 -2.27 3.24 -14.03
N LEU A 27 -2.29 3.29 -12.69
CA LEU A 27 -3.02 4.29 -11.91
C LEU A 27 -2.52 5.70 -12.20
N ASP A 28 -1.21 5.90 -12.23
CA ASP A 28 -0.58 7.20 -12.50
C ASP A 28 -0.84 7.64 -13.96
N ARG A 29 -0.69 6.71 -14.91
CA ARG A 29 -0.94 6.96 -16.33
C ARG A 29 -2.41 7.27 -16.64
N GLN A 30 -3.34 6.56 -16.01
CA GLN A 30 -4.77 6.71 -16.28
C GLN A 30 -5.41 7.85 -15.48
N GLY A 31 -4.82 8.23 -14.35
CA GLY A 31 -5.36 9.27 -13.46
C GLY A 31 -6.74 8.96 -12.87
N ASN A 32 -7.22 7.71 -12.99
CA ASN A 32 -8.54 7.29 -12.52
C ASN A 32 -8.40 6.36 -11.31
N PRO A 33 -9.23 6.51 -10.25
CA PRO A 33 -9.18 5.65 -9.08
C PRO A 33 -9.47 4.18 -9.40
N VAL A 34 -8.75 3.28 -8.71
CA VAL A 34 -8.89 1.83 -8.84
C VAL A 34 -9.63 1.27 -7.63
N LEU A 35 -10.67 0.46 -7.87
CA LEU A 35 -11.38 -0.24 -6.80
C LEU A 35 -10.66 -1.54 -6.44
N ILE A 36 -10.24 -1.65 -5.18
CA ILE A 36 -9.67 -2.88 -4.63
C ILE A 36 -10.79 -3.77 -4.09
N ILE A 37 -10.86 -5.00 -4.59
CA ILE A 37 -11.80 -6.02 -4.13
C ILE A 37 -11.11 -7.22 -3.49
N SER A 38 -11.80 -7.91 -2.61
CA SER A 38 -11.38 -9.22 -2.09
C SER A 38 -12.60 -10.11 -1.94
N ARG A 39 -12.52 -11.33 -2.50
CA ARG A 39 -13.66 -12.27 -2.57
C ARG A 39 -14.94 -11.59 -3.11
N SER A 40 -14.78 -10.85 -4.20
CA SER A 40 -15.85 -10.07 -4.87
C SER A 40 -16.50 -8.97 -4.04
N LYS A 41 -15.93 -8.61 -2.88
CA LYS A 41 -16.41 -7.51 -2.04
C LYS A 41 -15.47 -6.32 -2.13
N PRO A 42 -15.99 -5.07 -2.27
CA PRO A 42 -15.17 -3.87 -2.24
C PRO A 42 -14.48 -3.73 -0.89
N LYS A 43 -13.21 -3.29 -0.90
CA LYS A 43 -12.38 -3.14 0.30
C LYS A 43 -11.81 -1.74 0.44
N ALA A 44 -11.31 -1.17 -0.64
CA ALA A 44 -10.69 0.15 -0.62
C ALA A 44 -10.70 0.76 -2.02
N TRP A 45 -10.52 2.07 -2.08
CA TRP A 45 -10.20 2.79 -3.30
C TRP A 45 -8.74 3.21 -3.27
N LEU A 46 -8.06 3.05 -4.40
CA LEU A 46 -6.70 3.50 -4.61
C LEU A 46 -6.75 4.69 -5.58
N TYR A 47 -6.34 5.87 -5.10
CA TYR A 47 -6.34 7.10 -5.87
C TYR A 47 -4.94 7.40 -6.42
N PRO A 48 -4.84 8.03 -7.61
CA PRO A 48 -3.56 8.54 -8.09
C PRO A 48 -2.99 9.53 -7.07
N TYR A 49 -1.66 9.60 -7.01
CA TYR A 49 -1.01 10.53 -6.10
C TYR A 49 -1.26 11.96 -6.58
N GLU A 50 -2.04 12.71 -5.80
CA GLU A 50 -2.12 14.16 -5.96
C GLU A 50 -0.97 14.79 -5.16
N SER A 51 -0.22 15.71 -5.77
CA SER A 51 0.77 16.50 -5.05
C SER A 51 0.04 17.43 -4.08
N ILE A 52 -0.29 16.91 -2.89
CA ILE A 52 -0.82 17.74 -1.84
C ILE A 52 0.35 18.65 -1.42
N ASN A 53 0.17 19.97 -1.53
CA ASN A 53 1.00 20.99 -0.88
C ASN A 53 0.84 20.93 0.65
N THR A 54 0.84 19.74 1.23
CA THR A 54 0.89 19.54 2.67
C THR A 54 2.35 19.58 3.08
N SER A 55 2.67 20.59 3.86
CA SER A 55 3.94 20.89 4.53
C SER A 55 4.40 19.82 5.54
N GLY A 56 4.04 18.56 5.32
CA GLY A 56 4.45 17.44 6.16
C GLY A 56 4.18 16.15 5.41
N ASP A 57 5.25 15.41 5.12
CA ASP A 57 5.22 14.10 4.51
C ASP A 57 4.32 13.14 5.34
N LEU A 58 3.09 12.91 4.84
CA LEU A 58 2.10 12.04 5.46
C LEU A 58 2.63 10.62 5.66
N PHE A 59 3.54 10.18 4.79
CA PHE A 59 4.22 8.89 4.94
C PHE A 59 5.18 8.90 6.13
N SER A 60 5.91 10.00 6.35
CA SER A 60 6.75 10.16 7.54
C SER A 60 5.93 10.18 8.83
N LYS A 61 4.78 10.88 8.87
CA LYS A 61 3.87 10.84 10.03
C LYS A 61 3.30 9.45 10.28
N TRP A 62 2.79 8.78 9.23
CA TRP A 62 2.30 7.41 9.34
C TRP A 62 3.37 6.44 9.83
N ARG A 63 4.61 6.58 9.34
CA ARG A 63 5.76 5.80 9.80
C ARG A 63 6.05 6.04 11.28
N GLU A 64 6.00 7.27 11.75
CA GLU A 64 6.29 7.60 13.15
C GLU A 64 5.17 7.16 14.11
N GLU A 65 3.90 7.28 13.70
CA GLU A 65 2.74 6.97 14.53
C GLU A 65 2.38 5.47 14.52
N VAL A 66 2.51 4.79 13.38
CA VAL A 66 2.05 3.39 13.19
C VAL A 66 3.19 2.36 13.26
N LEU A 67 4.43 2.73 12.92
CA LEU A 67 5.60 1.83 13.01
C LEU A 67 6.46 1.95 14.30
N PRO A 68 6.00 2.38 15.50
CA PRO A 68 6.82 2.22 16.71
C PRO A 68 7.12 0.73 17.02
N LYS A 69 6.28 -0.19 16.51
CA LYS A 69 6.41 -1.65 16.71
C LYS A 69 7.47 -2.31 15.82
N TYR A 70 7.94 -1.62 14.78
CA TYR A 70 8.97 -2.10 13.86
C TYR A 70 10.20 -1.19 13.90
N LYS A 71 10.65 -0.80 15.11
CA LYS A 71 12.01 -0.27 15.30
C LYS A 71 12.96 -1.14 14.48
N LYS A 72 13.68 -0.54 13.53
CA LYS A 72 14.69 -1.22 12.71
C LYS A 72 15.59 -2.03 13.64
N ILE A 73 15.38 -3.33 13.75
CA ILE A 73 16.30 -4.19 14.46
C ILE A 73 17.51 -4.37 13.56
N THR A 74 18.71 -4.26 14.13
CA THR A 74 19.92 -4.56 13.36
C THR A 74 19.91 -6.03 12.97
N ALA A 75 20.58 -6.39 11.87
CA ALA A 75 20.72 -7.79 11.46
C ALA A 75 21.27 -8.67 12.61
N LYS A 76 22.18 -8.11 13.43
CA LYS A 76 22.71 -8.75 14.64
C LYS A 76 21.62 -9.03 15.68
N SER A 77 20.73 -8.08 15.92
CA SER A 77 19.60 -8.26 16.84
C SER A 77 18.60 -9.30 16.33
N LEU A 78 18.33 -9.33 15.02
CA LEU A 78 17.46 -10.34 14.40
C LEU A 78 18.04 -11.75 14.55
N ILE A 79 19.32 -11.95 14.26
CA ILE A 79 20.00 -13.25 14.39
C ILE A 79 19.92 -13.75 15.85
N ASN A 80 20.11 -12.86 16.83
CA ASN A 80 20.03 -13.23 18.24
C ASN A 80 18.63 -13.66 18.67
N ILE A 81 17.58 -13.00 18.16
CA ILE A 81 16.18 -13.37 18.42
C ILE A 81 15.91 -14.79 17.89
N ILE A 82 16.34 -15.07 16.66
CA ILE A 82 16.15 -16.39 16.02
C ILE A 82 16.90 -17.50 16.77
N ARG A 83 18.12 -17.24 17.27
CA ARG A 83 18.90 -18.24 18.04
C ARG A 83 18.22 -18.60 19.35
N LYS A 84 17.73 -17.61 20.10
CA LYS A 84 17.03 -17.84 21.38
C LYS A 84 15.74 -18.64 21.23
N ASP A 85 15.05 -18.49 20.11
CA ASP A 85 13.81 -19.23 19.83
C ASP A 85 14.06 -20.72 19.55
N ARG A 86 15.23 -21.06 18.98
CA ARG A 86 15.65 -22.45 18.72
C ARG A 86 16.14 -23.22 19.95
N GLU A 87 16.40 -22.52 21.05
CA GLU A 87 16.86 -23.10 22.32
C GLU A 87 15.71 -23.38 23.30
N ARG A 88 14.46 -23.14 22.88
CA ARG A 88 13.22 -23.53 23.58
C ARG A 88 12.63 -24.79 22.97
#